data_AF-A0A964VER7-F1
#
_entry.id   AF-A0A964VER7-F1
#
_cell.length_a   1.000
_cell.length_b   1.000
_cell.length_c   1.000
_cell.angle_alpha   90.00
_cell.angle_beta   90.00
_cell.angle_gamma   90.00
#
_symmetry.space_group_name_H-M   'P 1'
#
loop_
_entity.id
_entity.type
_entity.pdbx_description
1 polymer ?
#
loop_
_entity_poly.entity_id
_entity_poly.type
_entity_poly.pdbx_seq_one_letter_code
_entity_poly.pdbx_strand_id
1 'polypeptide(L)'
;MEIDLSLLADAATIDGSGKLNILGVFDRISASAFPAQHGRMAMVLRFAAGLPEAGPHDVRIRLSGPDGQEVLRLDGEMQLAPGPRSAGGGVKVPHVLNLDGIVFARPGQYTFDVTVDGEHHVSIPLSVVDASGAARA
;
A
#
# COMPACT_ATOMS: atom_id res chain seq x y z
N MET A 1 -15.25 -9.63 -2.33
CA MET A 1 -14.00 -9.34 -1.63
C MET A 1 -13.79 -7.85 -1.67
N GLU A 2 -13.31 -7.28 -0.58
CA GLU A 2 -13.05 -5.85 -0.48
C GLU A 2 -11.72 -5.59 0.25
N ILE A 3 -11.17 -4.40 0.06
CA ILE A 3 -10.03 -3.90 0.83
C ILE A 3 -10.56 -2.86 1.80
N ASP A 4 -10.76 -3.25 3.07
CA ASP A 4 -11.39 -2.39 4.09
C ASP A 4 -10.39 -1.50 4.85
N LEU A 5 -9.10 -1.66 4.59
CA LEU A 5 -8.01 -0.81 5.06
C LEU A 5 -6.94 -0.71 3.97
N SER A 6 -6.57 0.52 3.60
CA SER A 6 -5.50 0.80 2.65
C SER A 6 -4.81 2.11 3.01
N LEU A 7 -3.51 2.06 3.30
CA LEU A 7 -2.73 3.26 3.67
C LEU A 7 -1.23 3.06 3.46
N LEU A 8 -0.49 4.16 3.54
CA LEU A 8 0.97 4.20 3.64
C LEU A 8 1.40 4.60 5.05
N ALA A 9 2.52 4.07 5.51
CA ALA A 9 3.06 4.34 6.84
C ALA A 9 4.59 4.25 6.87
N ASP A 10 5.24 4.81 7.89
CA ASP A 10 6.69 4.67 8.08
C ASP A 10 7.11 3.23 8.36
N ALA A 11 6.26 2.49 9.08
CA ALA A 11 6.42 1.06 9.37
C ALA A 11 5.09 0.40 9.75
N ALA A 12 4.98 -0.90 9.50
CA ALA A 12 3.90 -1.72 10.00
C ALA A 12 4.39 -3.13 10.35
N THR A 13 3.72 -3.79 11.30
CA THR A 13 4.02 -5.18 11.68
C THR A 13 2.73 -5.94 11.96
N ILE A 14 2.78 -7.25 11.73
CA ILE A 14 1.74 -8.19 12.19
C ILE A 14 2.41 -9.05 13.26
N ASP A 15 1.89 -8.98 14.49
CA ASP A 15 2.45 -9.78 15.58
C ASP A 15 2.03 -11.25 15.49
N GLY A 16 2.61 -12.12 16.32
CA GLY A 16 2.28 -13.54 16.35
C GLY A 16 0.82 -13.87 16.73
N SER A 17 0.06 -12.89 17.23
CA SER A 17 -1.38 -13.02 17.49
C SER A 17 -2.25 -12.58 16.32
N GLY A 18 -1.64 -12.06 15.24
CA GLY A 18 -2.33 -11.52 14.08
C GLY A 18 -2.75 -10.06 14.22
N LYS A 19 -2.31 -9.34 15.26
CA LYS A 19 -2.63 -7.91 15.40
C LYS A 19 -1.74 -7.09 14.49
N LEU A 20 -2.39 -6.21 13.74
CA LEU A 20 -1.74 -5.22 12.89
C LEU A 20 -1.37 -3.99 13.71
N ASN A 21 -0.08 -3.65 13.72
CA ASN A 21 0.47 -2.41 14.28
C ASN A 21 0.95 -1.53 13.13
N ILE A 22 0.64 -0.23 13.20
CA ILE A 22 0.96 0.75 12.16
C ILE A 22 1.57 1.97 12.84
N LEU A 23 2.71 2.43 12.34
CA LEU A 23 3.45 3.58 12.87
C LEU A 23 3.63 4.63 11.77
N GLY A 24 3.24 5.87 12.06
CA GLY A 24 3.48 7.02 11.19
C GLY A 24 2.71 6.94 9.88
N VAL A 25 1.37 6.94 9.94
CA VAL A 25 0.53 6.97 8.73
C VAL A 25 0.72 8.32 8.01
N PHE A 26 0.95 8.27 6.71
CA PHE A 26 1.14 9.45 5.88
C PHE A 26 0.51 9.30 4.49
N ASP A 27 0.28 10.44 3.85
CA ASP A 27 -0.14 10.55 2.46
C ASP A 27 0.76 11.52 1.66
N ARG A 28 1.81 12.05 2.30
CA ARG A 28 2.69 13.07 1.73
C ARG A 28 4.16 12.80 2.03
N ILE A 29 5.00 12.96 1.01
CA ILE A 29 6.46 13.00 1.10
C ILE A 29 6.94 14.38 0.66
N SER A 30 7.81 15.00 1.46
CA SER A 30 8.48 16.26 1.14
C SER A 30 9.94 16.00 0.78
N ALA A 31 10.40 16.54 -0.35
CA ALA A 31 11.80 16.45 -0.78
C ALA A 31 12.34 17.83 -1.18
N SER A 32 13.62 18.08 -0.90
CA SER A 32 14.29 19.36 -1.22
C SER A 32 14.98 19.38 -2.58
N ALA A 33 15.03 18.25 -3.29
CA ALA A 33 15.62 18.11 -4.60
C ALA A 33 15.02 16.89 -5.30
N PHE A 34 15.04 16.89 -6.64
CA PHE A 34 14.56 15.80 -7.47
C PHE A 34 15.63 15.39 -8.51
N PRO A 35 15.76 14.08 -8.84
CA PRO A 35 14.96 12.95 -8.33
C PRO A 35 15.19 12.69 -6.83
N ALA A 36 14.10 12.39 -6.12
CA ALA A 36 14.09 12.17 -4.69
C ALA A 36 14.00 10.68 -4.37
N GLN A 37 14.94 10.15 -3.60
CA GLN A 37 14.85 8.77 -3.09
C GLN A 37 14.20 8.78 -1.71
N HIS A 38 13.09 8.07 -1.56
CA HIS A 38 12.47 7.84 -0.25
C HIS A 38 13.01 6.56 0.37
N GLY A 39 13.45 6.65 1.62
CA GLY A 39 14.20 5.57 2.28
C GLY A 39 13.39 4.29 2.46
N ARG A 40 12.34 4.33 3.28
CA ARG A 40 11.47 3.19 3.57
C ARG A 40 10.04 3.66 3.73
N MET A 41 9.09 2.89 3.21
CA MET A 41 7.67 3.03 3.54
C MET A 41 7.04 1.64 3.62
N ALA A 42 5.99 1.51 4.41
CA ALA A 42 5.14 0.35 4.46
C ALA A 42 3.81 0.67 3.77
N MET A 43 3.41 -0.17 2.81
CA MET A 43 2.05 -0.20 2.29
C MET A 43 1.26 -1.25 3.07
N VAL A 44 0.14 -0.82 3.65
CA VAL A 44 -0.72 -1.65 4.48
C VAL A 44 -2.04 -1.86 3.77
N LEU A 45 -2.39 -3.13 3.55
CA LEU A 45 -3.67 -3.55 2.99
C LEU A 45 -4.35 -4.50 3.97
N ARG A 46 -5.68 -4.46 4.07
CA ARG A 46 -6.44 -5.52 4.73
C ARG A 46 -7.57 -5.97 3.82
N PHE A 47 -7.47 -7.22 3.38
CA PHE A 47 -8.47 -7.87 2.56
C PHE A 47 -9.55 -8.43 3.48
N ALA A 48 -10.80 -8.11 3.18
CA ALA A 48 -11.98 -8.64 3.85
C ALA A 48 -12.81 -9.43 2.82
N ALA A 49 -13.13 -10.68 3.17
CA ALA A 49 -13.75 -11.60 2.23
C ALA A 49 -14.71 -12.58 2.93
N GLY A 50 -15.74 -13.02 2.20
CA GLY A 50 -16.61 -14.10 2.65
C GLY A 50 -15.94 -15.47 2.54
N LEU A 51 -16.53 -16.50 3.17
CA LEU A 51 -16.06 -17.89 3.00
C LEU A 51 -16.04 -18.39 1.53
N PRO A 52 -16.99 -17.99 0.64
CA PRO A 52 -16.94 -18.38 -0.77
C PRO A 52 -15.75 -17.81 -1.54
N GLU A 53 -15.08 -16.80 -0.98
CA GLU A 53 -13.95 -16.08 -1.56
C GLU A 53 -12.64 -16.51 -0.88
N ALA A 54 -12.63 -17.66 -0.18
CA ALA A 54 -11.43 -18.25 0.36
C ALA A 54 -10.67 -18.99 -0.75
N GLY A 55 -9.35 -18.82 -0.80
CA GLY A 55 -8.53 -19.38 -1.88
C GLY A 55 -7.31 -18.51 -2.20
N PRO A 56 -6.50 -18.97 -3.17
CA PRO A 56 -5.48 -18.15 -3.78
C PRO A 56 -6.12 -17.05 -4.65
N HIS A 57 -5.51 -15.87 -4.65
CA HIS A 57 -5.91 -14.71 -5.45
C HIS A 57 -4.67 -14.03 -6.04
N ASP A 58 -4.76 -13.63 -7.30
CA ASP A 58 -3.69 -12.88 -7.96
C ASP A 58 -3.79 -11.41 -7.55
N VAL A 59 -2.74 -10.86 -6.95
CA VAL A 59 -2.66 -9.46 -6.53
C VAL A 59 -1.62 -8.73 -7.36
N ARG A 60 -2.02 -7.60 -7.94
CA ARG A 60 -1.14 -6.66 -8.63
C ARG A 60 -1.21 -5.30 -7.97
N ILE A 61 -0.05 -4.74 -7.67
CA ILE A 61 0.11 -3.38 -7.16
C ILE A 61 0.94 -2.58 -8.16
N ARG A 62 0.42 -1.45 -8.63
CA ARG A 62 1.11 -0.56 -9.55
C ARG A 62 1.22 0.83 -8.92
N LEU A 63 2.44 1.35 -8.83
CA LEU A 63 2.66 2.76 -8.54
C LEU A 63 2.76 3.54 -9.85
N SER A 64 1.86 4.48 -10.06
CA SER A 64 1.90 5.39 -11.20
C SER A 64 2.31 6.80 -10.75
N GLY A 65 3.08 7.48 -11.60
CA GLY A 65 3.45 8.87 -11.41
C GLY A 65 2.43 9.87 -11.95
N PRO A 66 2.71 11.18 -11.83
CA PRO A 66 1.77 12.25 -12.20
C PRO A 66 1.33 12.25 -13.66
N ASP A 67 2.12 11.67 -14.56
CA ASP A 67 1.86 11.60 -16.00
C ASP A 67 1.36 10.19 -16.42
N GLY A 68 1.00 9.34 -15.44
CA GLY A 68 0.56 7.96 -15.67
C GLY A 68 1.69 6.96 -15.98
N GLN A 69 2.95 7.40 -15.92
CA GLN A 69 4.11 6.53 -16.06
C GLN A 69 4.17 5.53 -14.91
N GLU A 70 4.52 4.28 -15.20
CA GLU A 70 4.76 3.29 -14.15
C GLU A 70 6.08 3.57 -13.45
N VAL A 71 6.04 3.68 -12.12
CA VAL A 71 7.22 3.83 -11.26
C VAL A 71 7.69 2.46 -10.78
N LEU A 72 6.74 1.62 -10.33
CA LEU A 72 7.00 0.22 -10.00
C LEU A 72 5.72 -0.60 -10.19
N ARG A 73 5.93 -1.91 -10.33
CA ARG A 73 4.88 -2.93 -10.33
C ARG A 73 5.31 -4.09 -9.46
N LEU A 74 4.37 -4.59 -8.65
CA LEU A 74 4.51 -5.82 -7.87
C LEU A 74 3.37 -6.75 -8.29
N ASP A 75 3.72 -7.98 -8.64
CA ASP A 75 2.78 -9.04 -8.92
C ASP A 75 3.03 -10.17 -7.91
N GLY A 76 1.97 -10.74 -7.35
CA GLY A 76 2.08 -11.83 -6.38
C GLY A 76 0.76 -12.56 -6.18
N GLU A 77 0.82 -13.64 -5.41
CA GLU A 77 -0.36 -14.42 -5.01
C GLU A 77 -0.61 -14.22 -3.52
N MET A 78 -1.87 -14.04 -3.14
CA MET A 78 -2.32 -13.99 -1.75
C MET A 78 -3.21 -15.20 -1.47
N GLN A 79 -3.01 -15.84 -0.32
CA GLN A 79 -3.93 -16.85 0.18
C GLN A 79 -4.91 -16.24 1.19
N LEU A 80 -6.19 -16.20 0.85
CA LEU A 80 -7.27 -15.91 1.79
C LEU A 80 -7.70 -17.21 2.46
N ALA A 81 -7.50 -17.30 3.77
CA ALA A 81 -7.93 -18.43 4.59
C ALA A 81 -8.44 -17.94 5.95
N PRO A 82 -9.53 -18.54 6.48
CA PRO A 82 -9.99 -18.26 7.83
C PRO A 82 -8.87 -18.49 8.86
N GLY A 83 -8.67 -17.53 9.76
CA GLY A 83 -7.73 -17.68 10.85
C GLY A 83 -8.25 -18.67 11.91
N PRO A 84 -7.36 -19.21 12.79
CA PRO A 84 -7.75 -20.17 13.83
C PRO A 84 -8.82 -19.65 14.81
N ARG A 85 -9.03 -18.33 14.87
CA ARG A 85 -9.99 -17.65 15.76
C ARG A 85 -11.17 -17.03 15.02
N SER A 86 -11.32 -17.29 13.72
CA SER A 86 -12.45 -16.81 12.91
C SER A 86 -13.71 -17.59 13.26
N ALA A 87 -14.36 -17.21 14.36
CA ALA A 87 -15.64 -17.79 14.77
C ALA A 87 -16.75 -17.27 13.84
N GLY A 88 -17.02 -17.99 12.75
CA GLY A 88 -18.24 -17.88 11.94
C GLY A 88 -18.44 -16.60 11.11
N GLY A 89 -17.49 -15.66 11.15
CA GLY A 89 -17.47 -14.44 10.32
C GLY A 89 -16.41 -14.52 9.21
N GLY A 90 -16.57 -13.68 8.18
CA GLY A 90 -15.64 -13.56 7.05
C GLY A 90 -14.17 -13.39 7.45
N VAL A 91 -13.29 -13.58 6.48
CA VAL A 91 -11.84 -13.54 6.65
C VAL A 91 -11.35 -12.10 6.57
N LYS A 92 -10.50 -11.66 7.50
CA LYS A 92 -9.76 -10.39 7.41
C LYS A 92 -8.26 -10.67 7.48
N VAL A 93 -7.54 -10.45 6.38
CA VAL A 93 -6.11 -10.75 6.27
C VAL A 93 -5.32 -9.47 6.04
N PRO A 94 -4.59 -8.96 7.05
CA PRO A 94 -3.68 -7.84 6.85
C PRO A 94 -2.46 -8.28 6.05
N HIS A 95 -2.01 -7.42 5.14
CA HIS A 95 -0.77 -7.53 4.39
C HIS A 95 0.06 -6.28 4.62
N VAL A 96 1.35 -6.47 4.88
CA VAL A 96 2.32 -5.39 5.02
C VAL A 96 3.40 -5.60 3.96
N LEU A 97 3.51 -4.65 3.03
CA LEU A 97 4.56 -4.63 2.04
C LEU A 97 5.54 -3.52 2.39
N ASN A 98 6.79 -3.88 2.64
CA ASN A 98 7.86 -2.90 2.83
C ASN A 98 8.44 -2.53 1.47
N LEU A 99 8.46 -1.23 1.19
CA LEU A 99 8.96 -0.66 -0.05
C LEU A 99 10.15 0.24 0.29
N ASP A 100 11.33 -0.14 -0.19
CA ASP A 100 12.58 0.55 0.11
C ASP A 100 13.14 1.24 -1.12
N GLY A 101 13.69 2.44 -0.92
CA GLY A 101 14.48 3.14 -1.92
C GLY A 101 13.72 3.59 -3.17
N ILE A 102 12.39 3.76 -3.11
CA ILE A 102 11.59 4.25 -4.25
C ILE A 102 12.12 5.63 -4.68
N VAL A 103 12.36 5.78 -5.98
CA VAL A 103 12.80 7.06 -6.57
C VAL A 103 11.62 7.77 -7.21
N PHE A 104 11.35 8.98 -6.74
CA PHE A 104 10.35 9.89 -7.30
C PHE A 104 11.05 10.91 -8.20
N ALA A 105 10.80 10.82 -9.51
CA ALA A 105 11.47 11.66 -10.49
C ALA A 105 11.11 13.15 -10.39
N ARG A 106 9.90 13.48 -9.93
CA ARG A 106 9.37 14.86 -9.88
C ARG A 106 8.31 15.02 -8.79
N PRO A 107 8.02 16.25 -8.35
CA PRO A 107 6.84 16.52 -7.53
C PRO A 107 5.55 16.18 -8.27
N GLY A 108 4.53 15.76 -7.54
CA GLY A 108 3.18 15.56 -8.05
C GLY A 108 2.40 14.49 -7.30
N GLN A 109 1.26 14.13 -7.86
CA GLN A 109 0.40 13.07 -7.33
C GLN A 109 0.85 11.73 -7.89
N TYR A 110 1.16 10.81 -6.98
CA TYR A 110 1.41 9.40 -7.27
C TYR A 110 0.21 8.58 -6.75
N THR A 111 0.00 7.42 -7.35
CA THR A 111 -1.11 6.53 -6.97
C THR A 111 -0.64 5.09 -6.96
N PHE A 112 -0.89 4.39 -5.84
CA PHE A 112 -0.82 2.93 -5.79
C PHE A 112 -2.19 2.35 -6.14
N ASP A 113 -2.30 1.71 -7.29
CA ASP A 113 -3.48 0.96 -7.69
C ASP A 113 -3.32 -0.51 -7.32
N VAL A 114 -4.33 -1.06 -6.64
CA VAL A 114 -4.39 -2.47 -6.26
C VAL A 114 -5.47 -3.16 -7.07
N THR A 115 -5.05 -4.20 -7.78
CA THR A 115 -5.92 -5.09 -8.56
C THR A 115 -5.86 -6.49 -7.96
N VAL A 116 -7.00 -7.14 -7.83
CA VAL A 116 -7.11 -8.55 -7.43
C VAL A 116 -7.90 -9.30 -8.48
N ASP A 117 -7.39 -10.44 -8.95
CA ASP A 117 -7.98 -11.26 -10.02
C ASP A 117 -8.38 -10.47 -11.28
N GLY A 118 -7.60 -9.42 -11.59
CA GLY A 118 -7.84 -8.53 -12.74
C GLY A 118 -8.85 -7.39 -12.48
N GLU A 119 -9.50 -7.34 -11.32
CA GLU A 119 -10.42 -6.27 -10.92
C GLU A 119 -9.72 -5.23 -10.04
N HIS A 120 -9.94 -3.94 -10.32
CA HIS A 120 -9.41 -2.86 -9.48
C HIS A 120 -10.23 -2.74 -8.18
N HIS A 121 -9.55 -2.72 -7.04
CA HIS A 121 -10.20 -2.64 -5.73
C HIS A 121 -9.98 -1.31 -5.02
N VAL A 122 -8.77 -0.74 -5.08
CA VAL A 122 -8.47 0.52 -4.38
C VAL A 122 -7.31 1.28 -5.01
N SER A 123 -7.34 2.59 -4.86
CA SER A 123 -6.25 3.51 -5.20
C SER A 123 -5.81 4.25 -3.93
N ILE A 124 -4.52 4.19 -3.60
CA ILE A 124 -3.93 4.92 -2.47
C ILE A 124 -3.14 6.11 -3.01
N PRO A 125 -3.60 7.35 -2.76
CA PRO A 125 -2.89 8.54 -3.20
C PRO A 125 -1.64 8.81 -2.35
N LEU A 126 -0.57 9.25 -3.01
CA LEU A 126 0.66 9.74 -2.38
C LEU A 126 1.08 11.08 -3.01
N SER A 127 1.08 12.14 -2.22
CA SER A 127 1.50 13.47 -2.63
C SER A 127 3.01 13.64 -2.43
N VAL A 128 3.76 13.87 -3.50
CA VAL A 128 5.19 14.18 -3.40
C VAL A 128 5.40 15.66 -3.70
N VAL A 129 5.89 16.42 -2.72
CA VAL A 129 6.00 17.88 -2.80
C VAL A 129 7.44 18.36 -2.76
N ASP A 130 7.71 19.46 -3.48
CA ASP A 130 8.98 20.17 -3.42
C ASP A 130 8.99 21.13 -2.22
N ALA A 131 9.87 20.84 -1.25
CA ALA A 131 10.06 21.64 -0.05
C ALA A 131 11.15 22.71 -0.22
N SER A 132 11.88 22.74 -1.34
CA SER A 132 12.96 23.71 -1.58
C SER A 132 12.46 25.16 -1.62
N GLY A 133 11.18 25.37 -1.95
CA GLY A 133 10.52 26.68 -1.95
C GLY A 133 9.93 27.11 -0.59
N ALA A 134 9.72 26.19 0.35
CA ALA A 134 9.08 26.49 1.64
C ALA A 134 10.03 27.16 2.65
N ALA A 135 11.34 27.05 2.45
CA ALA A 135 12.36 27.65 3.32
C ALA A 135 12.65 29.15 3.06
N ARG A 136 11.83 29.81 2.24
CA ARG A 136 12.00 31.23 1.84
C ARG A 136 10.84 32.15 2.25
N ALA A 137 9.92 31.70 3.10
CA ALA A 137 8.80 32.49 3.61
C ALA A 137 8.94 32.77 5.11
#